data_AF-A0A4Z1SYH0-F1
#
_entry.id   AF-A0A4Z1SYH0-F1
#
_cell.length_a   1.000
_cell.length_b   1.000
_cell.length_c   1.000
_cell.angle_alpha   90.00
_cell.angle_beta   90.00
_cell.angle_gamma   90.00
#
_symmetry.space_group_name_H-M   'P 1'
#
loop_
_entity.id
_entity.type
_entity.pdbx_description
1 polymer ?
#
loop_
_entity_poly.entity_id
_entity_poly.type
_entity_poly.pdbx_seq_one_letter_code
_entity_poly.pdbx_strand_id
1 'polypeptide(L)'
;MSLPPINSARKQKQTFITHTNVQNLKYQLALQELEDPSGAHNTELEEQEQHLIEITDALKRAQADFEARTAKLEARERALEARRQALFRQKADVDLYAFRSKEKQSRNLKVIAKRYSDMSLALQEISSLTDAISGAAALLSILIERNKAYGEYGTFVTRVYKRLLTDNDGTYTPESTNFPPQAQRNDDIRALTNCMDYVLGVYSRLVKEESTSLELEQTLSTTYDNATRSFADAKTAHMATVAGLEQQVASLEMEIDALTLKQESLRTDNELFLFKLHAHTQEISGVQGAVKNLLERIAAVVEERHNFLTERASISDLLGGVSPALQEQVEKYYMEAKGLVNKDECFKRVLGSGLLARLRDIYCLGLALEDADELVRIVAEGFGDR
;
A
#
# COMPACT_ATOMS: atom_id res chain seq x y z
N MET A 1 20.90 20.01 3.35
CA MET A 1 22.19 19.66 3.99
C MET A 1 22.98 18.82 3.00
N SER A 2 23.94 19.44 2.34
CA SER A 2 24.80 18.83 1.33
C SER A 2 25.88 17.99 2.00
N LEU A 3 25.88 16.68 1.74
CA LEU A 3 26.99 15.80 2.09
C LEU A 3 28.23 16.15 1.26
N PRO A 4 29.44 15.98 1.81
CA PRO A 4 30.68 16.46 1.20
C PRO A 4 31.09 15.59 -0.01
N PRO A 5 31.87 16.14 -0.95
CA PRO A 5 32.43 15.35 -2.04
C PRO A 5 33.54 14.44 -1.49
N ILE A 6 33.25 13.15 -1.39
CA ILE A 6 34.28 12.11 -1.30
C ILE A 6 34.86 11.99 -2.70
N ASN A 7 36.00 12.62 -2.96
CA ASN A 7 37.07 12.12 -3.84
C ASN A 7 38.12 13.21 -4.10
N SER A 8 39.07 13.34 -3.18
CA SER A 8 40.33 14.05 -3.44
C SER A 8 41.54 13.32 -2.85
N ALA A 9 41.50 11.98 -2.83
CA ALA A 9 42.64 11.17 -2.43
C ALA A 9 42.85 10.03 -3.42
N ARG A 10 44.09 9.94 -3.93
CA ARG A 10 44.65 8.91 -4.82
C ARG A 10 44.21 8.91 -6.28
N LYS A 11 44.77 9.87 -7.03
CA LYS A 11 45.32 9.57 -8.37
C LYS A 11 46.82 9.85 -8.35
N GLN A 12 47.57 9.06 -7.59
CA GLN A 12 48.92 8.73 -8.06
C GLN A 12 48.68 7.84 -9.28
N LYS A 13 48.66 8.46 -10.47
CA LYS A 13 48.81 7.72 -11.72
C LYS A 13 50.16 7.02 -11.61
N GLN A 14 50.17 5.75 -11.21
CA GLN A 14 51.26 4.86 -11.56
C GLN A 14 51.34 4.92 -13.07
N THR A 15 52.36 5.60 -13.58
CA THR A 15 52.69 5.64 -14.99
C THR A 15 53.06 4.22 -15.37
N PHE A 16 52.09 3.47 -15.90
CA PHE A 16 52.36 2.22 -16.58
C PHE A 16 53.41 2.47 -17.66
N ILE A 17 54.33 1.52 -17.82
CA ILE A 17 55.33 1.51 -18.89
C ILE A 17 54.57 1.66 -20.21
N THR A 18 54.75 2.79 -20.90
CA THR A 18 54.06 3.06 -22.16
C THR A 18 54.70 2.28 -23.30
N HIS A 19 53.95 1.99 -24.36
CA HIS A 19 54.41 1.28 -25.57
C HIS A 19 55.73 1.84 -26.15
N THR A 20 56.00 3.13 -25.93
CA THR A 20 57.25 3.84 -26.24
C THR A 20 58.45 3.39 -25.41
N ASN A 21 58.28 3.06 -24.13
CA ASN A 21 59.35 2.55 -23.29
C ASN A 21 59.75 1.12 -23.67
N VAL A 22 58.77 0.29 -24.07
CA VAL A 22 59.01 -1.07 -24.58
C VAL A 22 59.73 -1.04 -25.93
N GLN A 23 59.39 -0.10 -26.81
CA GLN A 23 60.09 0.06 -28.10
C GLN A 23 61.51 0.61 -27.95
N ASN A 24 61.75 1.54 -27.03
CA ASN A 24 63.11 2.03 -26.75
C ASN A 24 64.00 0.92 -26.16
N LEU A 25 63.45 0.06 -25.29
CA LEU A 25 64.16 -1.12 -24.79
C LEU A 25 64.47 -2.10 -25.94
N LYS A 26 63.49 -2.44 -26.78
CA LYS A 26 63.71 -3.31 -27.97
C LYS A 26 64.76 -2.76 -28.94
N TYR A 27 64.80 -1.43 -29.12
CA TYR A 27 65.79 -0.79 -29.97
C TYR A 27 67.20 -0.82 -29.37
N GLN A 28 67.32 -0.63 -28.05
CA GLN A 28 68.60 -0.78 -27.34
C GLN A 28 69.08 -2.25 -27.34
N LEU A 29 68.16 -3.20 -27.23
CA LEU A 29 68.43 -4.65 -27.35
C LEU A 29 69.01 -5.04 -28.72
N ALA A 30 68.38 -4.59 -29.81
CA ALA A 30 68.81 -4.92 -31.17
C ALA A 30 70.22 -4.38 -31.52
N LEU A 31 70.64 -3.30 -30.83
CA LEU A 31 71.98 -2.74 -30.97
C LEU A 31 73.05 -3.56 -30.22
N GLN A 32 72.70 -4.24 -29.12
CA GLN A 32 73.63 -5.04 -28.32
C GLN A 32 73.84 -6.47 -28.87
N GLU A 33 72.83 -7.09 -29.47
CA GLU A 33 72.98 -8.39 -30.16
C GLU A 33 73.92 -8.32 -31.37
N LEU A 34 74.06 -7.15 -31.98
CA LEU A 34 75.02 -6.88 -33.05
C LEU A 34 76.47 -6.82 -32.57
N GLU A 35 76.71 -6.53 -31.28
CA GLU A 35 78.05 -6.31 -30.73
C GLU A 35 78.69 -7.59 -30.14
N ASP A 36 77.92 -8.54 -29.59
CA ASP A 36 78.47 -9.81 -29.06
C ASP A 36 77.49 -11.01 -29.19
N PRO A 37 77.59 -11.85 -30.24
CA PRO A 37 76.59 -12.88 -30.56
C PRO A 37 76.69 -14.20 -29.75
N SER A 38 77.68 -14.40 -28.87
CA SER A 38 77.84 -15.66 -28.10
C SER A 38 78.23 -15.49 -26.62
N GLY A 39 77.97 -14.33 -26.01
CA GLY A 39 78.32 -14.04 -24.62
C GLY A 39 77.28 -14.51 -23.59
N ALA A 40 77.69 -14.66 -22.32
CA ALA A 40 76.80 -14.93 -21.17
C ALA A 40 75.68 -13.88 -20.98
N HIS A 41 75.78 -12.73 -21.66
CA HIS A 41 74.73 -11.73 -21.73
C HIS A 41 73.51 -12.16 -22.56
N ASN A 42 73.63 -13.11 -23.50
CA ASN A 42 72.47 -13.58 -24.29
C ASN A 42 71.47 -14.38 -23.44
N THR A 43 71.94 -15.14 -22.45
CA THR A 43 71.04 -15.85 -21.52
C THR A 43 70.36 -14.90 -20.53
N GLU A 44 71.08 -13.87 -20.05
CA GLU A 44 70.48 -12.81 -19.23
C GLU A 44 69.47 -11.96 -20.04
N LEU A 45 69.68 -11.83 -21.36
CA LEU A 45 68.81 -11.16 -22.31
C LEU A 45 67.51 -11.95 -22.58
N GLU A 46 67.62 -13.26 -22.85
CA GLU A 46 66.46 -14.13 -23.02
C GLU A 46 65.58 -14.17 -21.75
N GLU A 47 66.21 -14.17 -20.57
CA GLU A 47 65.51 -14.06 -19.29
C GLU A 47 64.80 -12.71 -19.14
N GLN A 48 65.42 -11.59 -19.55
CA GLN A 48 64.80 -10.27 -19.53
C GLN A 48 63.65 -10.13 -20.54
N GLU A 49 63.74 -10.74 -21.72
CA GLU A 49 62.65 -10.77 -22.69
C GLU A 49 61.46 -11.60 -22.19
N GLN A 50 61.72 -12.78 -21.60
CA GLN A 50 60.68 -13.59 -20.95
C GLN A 50 60.02 -12.80 -19.81
N HIS A 51 60.80 -12.14 -18.97
CA HIS A 51 60.28 -11.33 -17.86
C HIS A 51 59.45 -10.13 -18.36
N LEU A 52 59.81 -9.53 -19.51
CA LEU A 52 58.99 -8.49 -20.15
C LEU A 52 57.69 -9.05 -20.72
N ILE A 53 57.71 -10.22 -21.36
CA ILE A 53 56.51 -10.89 -21.88
C ILE A 53 55.56 -11.22 -20.72
N GLU A 54 56.08 -11.80 -19.63
CA GLU A 54 55.30 -12.12 -18.43
C GLU A 54 54.67 -10.88 -17.80
N ILE A 55 55.44 -9.78 -17.65
CA ILE A 55 54.91 -8.51 -17.16
C ILE A 55 53.82 -8.00 -18.10
N THR A 56 54.02 -8.07 -19.41
CA THR A 56 53.06 -7.55 -20.39
C THR A 56 51.75 -8.34 -20.36
N ASP A 57 51.83 -9.67 -20.23
CA ASP A 57 50.65 -10.52 -20.13
C ASP A 57 49.95 -10.38 -18.78
N ALA A 58 50.69 -10.21 -17.68
CA ALA A 58 50.12 -9.87 -16.39
C ALA A 58 49.38 -8.52 -16.44
N LEU A 59 49.92 -7.53 -17.16
CA LEU A 59 49.33 -6.21 -17.33
C LEU A 59 48.05 -6.28 -18.18
N LYS A 60 48.05 -7.04 -19.29
CA LYS A 60 46.85 -7.28 -20.10
C LYS A 60 45.74 -7.96 -19.30
N ARG A 61 46.08 -8.99 -18.51
CA ARG A 61 45.11 -9.67 -17.63
C ARG A 61 44.55 -8.71 -16.57
N ALA A 62 45.41 -7.91 -15.93
CA ALA A 62 44.99 -6.93 -14.94
C ALA A 62 44.09 -5.83 -15.55
N GLN A 63 44.36 -5.43 -16.79
CA GLN A 63 43.55 -4.45 -17.51
C GLN A 63 42.18 -5.01 -17.88
N ALA A 64 42.12 -6.26 -18.38
CA ALA A 64 40.86 -6.95 -18.66
C ALA A 64 40.02 -7.14 -17.38
N ASP A 65 40.65 -7.50 -16.25
CA ASP A 65 39.98 -7.60 -14.95
C ASP A 65 39.44 -6.25 -14.46
N PHE A 66 40.18 -5.17 -14.67
CA PHE A 66 39.75 -3.82 -14.32
C PHE A 66 38.55 -3.38 -15.17
N GLU A 67 38.58 -3.63 -16.48
CA GLU A 67 37.47 -3.36 -17.40
C GLU A 67 36.23 -4.19 -17.02
N ALA A 68 36.39 -5.46 -16.67
CA ALA A 68 35.28 -6.30 -16.20
C ALA A 68 34.68 -5.81 -14.88
N ARG A 69 35.52 -5.34 -13.94
CA ARG A 69 35.07 -4.79 -12.65
C ARG A 69 34.36 -3.44 -12.81
N THR A 70 34.85 -2.59 -13.70
CA THR A 70 34.22 -1.30 -14.00
C THR A 70 32.87 -1.48 -14.69
N ALA A 71 32.76 -2.39 -15.67
CA ALA A 71 31.46 -2.74 -16.27
C ALA A 71 30.45 -3.27 -15.24
N LYS A 72 30.88 -4.11 -14.29
CA LYS A 72 30.04 -4.59 -13.18
C LYS A 72 29.59 -3.46 -12.24
N LEU A 73 30.46 -2.48 -11.99
CA LEU A 73 30.12 -1.29 -11.19
C LEU A 73 29.08 -0.43 -11.89
N GLU A 74 29.27 -0.13 -13.18
CA GLU A 74 28.30 0.63 -13.97
C GLU A 74 26.94 -0.05 -14.04
N ALA A 75 26.91 -1.38 -14.17
CA ALA A 75 25.66 -2.14 -14.15
C ALA A 75 24.94 -2.02 -12.79
N ARG A 76 25.70 -2.05 -11.67
CA ARG A 76 25.14 -1.83 -10.33
C ARG A 76 24.64 -0.41 -10.13
N GLU A 77 25.34 0.59 -10.64
CA GLU A 77 24.92 1.99 -10.57
C GLU A 77 23.59 2.21 -11.32
N ARG A 78 23.47 1.68 -12.55
CA ARG A 78 22.22 1.72 -13.31
C ARG A 78 21.06 1.04 -12.57
N ALA A 79 21.32 -0.12 -11.96
CA ALA A 79 20.31 -0.82 -11.16
C ALA A 79 19.89 -0.02 -9.91
N LEU A 80 20.84 0.66 -9.24
CA LEU A 80 20.56 1.52 -8.09
C LEU A 80 19.74 2.76 -8.49
N GLU A 81 20.03 3.36 -9.65
CA GLU A 81 19.26 4.50 -10.17
C GLU A 81 17.83 4.10 -10.53
N ALA A 82 17.64 2.96 -11.20
CA ALA A 82 16.31 2.42 -11.46
C ALA A 82 15.52 2.20 -10.15
N ARG A 83 16.18 1.65 -9.12
CA ARG A 83 15.57 1.45 -7.81
C ARG A 83 15.24 2.75 -7.10
N ARG A 84 16.11 3.76 -7.19
CA ARG A 84 15.83 5.11 -6.65
C ARG A 84 14.62 5.74 -7.32
N GLN A 85 14.51 5.67 -8.65
CA GLN A 85 13.36 6.18 -9.38
C GLN A 85 12.06 5.47 -8.98
N ALA A 86 12.10 4.14 -8.83
CA ALA A 86 10.95 3.37 -8.35
C ALA A 86 10.52 3.78 -6.93
N LEU A 87 11.48 3.97 -6.02
CA LEU A 87 11.21 4.44 -4.66
C LEU A 87 10.64 5.86 -4.63
N PHE A 88 11.11 6.76 -5.49
CA PHE A 88 10.54 8.11 -5.62
C PHE A 88 9.08 8.07 -6.08
N ARG A 89 8.74 7.19 -7.03
CA ARG A 89 7.34 6.99 -7.48
C ARG A 89 6.48 6.44 -6.35
N GLN A 90 6.92 5.38 -5.67
CA GLN A 90 6.19 4.83 -4.52
C GLN A 90 5.99 5.85 -3.41
N LYS A 91 7.00 6.67 -3.11
CA LYS A 91 6.87 7.74 -2.12
C LYS A 91 5.82 8.76 -2.53
N ALA A 92 5.82 9.19 -3.80
CA ALA A 92 4.81 10.11 -4.32
C ALA A 92 3.38 9.54 -4.23
N ASP A 93 3.21 8.25 -4.53
CA ASP A 93 1.92 7.56 -4.41
C ASP A 93 1.43 7.48 -2.96
N VAL A 94 2.33 7.17 -2.02
CA VAL A 94 2.03 7.14 -0.58
C VAL A 94 1.67 8.54 -0.06
N ASP A 95 2.40 9.57 -0.47
CA ASP A 95 2.12 10.96 -0.08
C ASP A 95 0.75 11.41 -0.62
N LEU A 96 0.41 11.04 -1.86
CA LEU A 96 -0.90 11.30 -2.46
C LEU A 96 -2.03 10.59 -1.70
N TYR A 97 -1.83 9.32 -1.32
CA TYR A 97 -2.80 8.57 -0.54
C TYR A 97 -3.02 9.18 0.85
N ALA A 98 -1.93 9.55 1.53
CA ALA A 98 -1.98 10.21 2.84
C ALA A 98 -2.73 11.55 2.77
N PHE A 99 -2.49 12.34 1.71
CA PHE A 99 -3.22 13.58 1.46
C PHE A 99 -4.72 13.34 1.28
N ARG A 100 -5.10 12.41 0.39
CA ARG A 100 -6.51 12.07 0.15
C ARG A 100 -7.22 11.56 1.40
N SER A 101 -6.53 10.76 2.21
CA SER A 101 -7.06 10.25 3.48
C SER A 101 -7.33 11.37 4.49
N LYS A 102 -6.37 12.29 4.69
CA LYS A 102 -6.54 13.47 5.55
C LYS A 102 -7.66 14.37 5.06
N GLU A 103 -7.76 14.60 3.75
CA GLU A 103 -8.81 15.41 3.17
C GLU A 103 -10.20 14.81 3.40
N LYS A 104 -10.35 13.50 3.16
CA LYS A 104 -11.59 12.74 3.43
C LYS A 104 -11.97 12.81 4.91
N GLN A 105 -11.02 12.61 5.83
CA GLN A 105 -11.27 12.77 7.27
C GLN A 105 -11.74 14.18 7.62
N SER A 106 -11.11 15.23 7.07
CA SER A 106 -11.53 16.62 7.32
C SER A 106 -12.94 16.91 6.81
N ARG A 107 -13.30 16.39 5.63
CA ARG A 107 -14.64 16.56 5.05
C ARG A 107 -15.68 15.84 5.91
N ASN A 108 -15.38 14.61 6.34
CA ASN A 108 -16.26 13.86 7.23
C ASN A 108 -16.47 14.58 8.57
N LEU A 109 -15.41 15.10 9.19
CA LEU A 109 -15.52 15.86 10.44
C LEU A 109 -16.37 17.13 10.26
N LYS A 110 -16.22 17.85 9.14
CA LYS A 110 -17.06 19.03 8.83
C LYS A 110 -18.53 18.65 8.66
N VAL A 111 -18.84 17.55 7.97
CA VAL A 111 -20.22 17.07 7.79
C VAL A 111 -20.82 16.65 9.13
N ILE A 112 -20.06 15.94 9.96
CA ILE A 112 -20.50 15.52 11.29
C ILE A 112 -20.75 16.73 12.19
N ALA A 113 -19.82 17.69 12.24
CA ALA A 113 -19.98 18.92 13.03
C ALA A 113 -21.21 19.72 12.59
N LYS A 114 -21.45 19.84 11.27
CA LYS A 114 -22.65 20.49 10.74
C LYS A 114 -23.92 19.75 11.18
N ARG A 115 -23.96 18.42 11.06
CA ARG A 115 -25.12 17.62 11.49
C ARG A 115 -25.43 17.80 12.98
N TYR A 116 -24.43 17.81 13.84
CA TYR A 116 -24.63 18.07 15.28
C TYR A 116 -25.16 19.48 15.53
N SER A 117 -24.65 20.49 14.81
CA SER A 117 -25.16 21.86 14.90
C SER A 117 -26.62 21.96 14.47
N ASP A 118 -26.96 21.38 13.32
CA ASP A 118 -28.33 21.39 12.78
C ASP A 118 -29.31 20.65 13.73
N MET A 119 -28.87 19.53 14.30
CA MET A 119 -29.66 18.76 15.26
C MET A 119 -29.84 19.51 16.58
N SER A 120 -28.83 20.25 17.05
CA SER A 120 -28.95 21.11 18.24
C SER A 120 -29.95 22.24 18.02
N LEU A 121 -29.96 22.87 16.84
CA LEU A 121 -30.93 23.90 16.47
C LEU A 121 -32.36 23.33 16.46
N ALA A 122 -32.56 22.18 15.83
CA ALA A 122 -33.85 21.51 15.79
C ALA A 122 -34.36 21.14 17.20
N LEU A 123 -33.47 20.66 18.09
CA LEU A 123 -33.84 20.38 19.48
C LEU A 123 -34.23 21.64 20.26
N GLN A 124 -33.56 22.75 20.00
CA GLN A 124 -33.88 24.04 20.62
C GLN A 124 -35.25 24.57 20.13
N GLU A 125 -35.54 24.43 18.84
CA GLU A 125 -36.86 24.75 18.26
C GLU A 125 -37.96 23.88 18.88
N ILE A 126 -37.75 22.57 18.98
CA ILE A 126 -38.71 21.64 19.62
C ILE A 126 -38.96 22.03 21.09
N SER A 127 -37.92 22.39 21.83
CA SER A 127 -38.06 22.85 23.22
C SER A 127 -38.94 24.11 23.29
N SER A 128 -38.68 25.10 22.43
CA SER A 128 -39.45 26.35 22.42
C SER A 128 -40.93 26.13 22.06
N LEU A 129 -41.21 25.22 21.12
CA LEU A 129 -42.58 24.83 20.77
C LEU A 129 -43.26 24.08 21.91
N THR A 130 -42.52 23.23 22.64
CA THR A 130 -43.05 22.50 23.79
C THR A 130 -43.45 23.47 24.92
N ASP A 131 -42.61 24.47 25.19
CA ASP A 131 -42.92 25.52 26.17
C ASP A 131 -44.14 26.35 25.73
N ALA A 132 -44.24 26.70 24.44
CA ALA A 132 -45.40 27.41 23.91
C ALA A 132 -46.70 26.60 24.01
N ILE A 133 -46.65 25.30 23.68
CA ILE A 133 -47.81 24.40 23.79
C ILE A 133 -48.24 24.25 25.25
N SER A 134 -47.29 24.05 26.17
CA SER A 134 -47.61 23.94 27.60
C SER A 134 -48.21 25.23 28.17
N GLY A 135 -47.69 26.40 27.76
CA GLY A 135 -48.26 27.70 28.13
C GLY A 135 -49.67 27.90 27.57
N ALA A 136 -49.90 27.55 26.30
CA ALA A 136 -51.23 27.62 25.69
C ALA A 136 -52.23 26.67 26.36
N ALA A 137 -51.81 25.44 26.70
CA ALA A 137 -52.66 24.48 27.40
C ALA A 137 -53.05 24.97 28.81
N ALA A 138 -52.12 25.59 29.54
CA ALA A 138 -52.41 26.18 30.85
C ALA A 138 -53.42 27.33 30.75
N LEU A 139 -53.27 28.22 29.76
CA LEU A 139 -54.21 29.31 29.52
C LEU A 139 -55.59 28.79 29.12
N LEU A 140 -55.66 27.77 28.27
CA LEU A 140 -56.92 27.13 27.89
C LEU A 140 -57.65 26.56 29.11
N SER A 141 -56.93 25.89 30.01
CA SER A 141 -57.51 25.36 31.25
C SER A 141 -58.12 26.47 32.11
N ILE A 142 -57.40 27.59 32.29
CA ILE A 142 -57.88 28.74 33.06
C ILE A 142 -59.12 29.36 32.40
N LEU A 143 -59.13 29.47 31.06
CA LEU A 143 -60.28 30.00 30.33
C LEU A 143 -61.50 29.10 30.47
N ILE A 144 -61.35 27.77 30.38
CA ILE A 144 -62.44 26.82 30.59
C ILE A 144 -63.04 26.99 32.00
N GLU A 145 -62.21 27.10 33.04
CA GLU A 145 -62.68 27.31 34.41
C GLU A 145 -63.40 28.65 34.56
N ARG A 146 -62.86 29.73 33.98
CA ARG A 146 -63.47 31.05 34.02
C ARG A 146 -64.80 31.10 33.27
N ASN A 147 -64.90 30.42 32.12
CA ASN A 147 -66.12 30.37 31.33
C ASN A 147 -67.21 29.58 32.07
N LYS A 148 -66.83 28.50 32.79
CA LYS A 148 -67.74 27.80 33.70
C LYS A 148 -68.28 28.73 34.79
N ALA A 149 -67.42 29.51 35.44
CA ALA A 149 -67.83 30.49 36.44
C ALA A 149 -68.76 31.57 35.85
N TYR A 150 -68.46 32.08 34.65
CA TYR A 150 -69.34 33.02 33.96
C TYR A 150 -70.70 32.43 33.60
N GLY A 151 -70.77 31.15 33.21
CA GLY A 151 -72.04 30.44 33.03
C GLY A 151 -72.86 30.40 34.33
N GLU A 152 -72.23 30.10 35.47
CA GLU A 152 -72.88 30.12 36.78
C GLU A 152 -73.39 31.53 37.15
N TYR A 153 -72.60 32.58 36.93
CA TYR A 153 -73.04 33.97 37.13
C TYR A 153 -74.16 34.39 36.18
N GLY A 154 -74.09 34.01 34.90
CA GLY A 154 -75.12 34.30 33.91
C GLY A 154 -76.46 33.65 34.27
N THR A 155 -76.44 32.39 34.72
CA THR A 155 -77.64 31.71 35.19
C THR A 155 -78.21 32.33 36.48
N PHE A 156 -77.34 32.80 37.39
CA PHE A 156 -77.76 33.54 38.59
C PHE A 156 -78.43 34.87 38.25
N VAL A 157 -77.81 35.70 37.40
CA VAL A 157 -78.35 36.99 36.97
C VAL A 157 -79.67 36.80 36.23
N THR A 158 -79.75 35.80 35.34
CA THR A 158 -81.01 35.46 34.65
C THR A 158 -82.11 35.05 35.64
N ARG A 159 -81.76 34.33 36.70
CA ARG A 159 -82.71 33.93 37.75
C ARG A 159 -83.20 35.14 38.55
N VAL A 160 -82.32 36.06 38.92
CA VAL A 160 -82.67 37.30 39.63
C VAL A 160 -83.53 38.20 38.75
N TYR A 161 -83.16 38.38 37.49
CA TYR A 161 -83.92 39.15 36.51
C TYR A 161 -85.33 38.56 36.30
N LYS A 162 -85.43 37.24 36.10
CA LYS A 162 -86.73 36.55 36.02
C LYS A 162 -87.56 36.74 37.28
N ARG A 163 -86.94 36.69 38.46
CA ARG A 163 -87.62 36.89 39.75
C ARG A 163 -88.17 38.31 39.91
N LEU A 164 -87.37 39.32 39.55
CA LEU A 164 -87.77 40.73 39.54
C LEU A 164 -88.88 41.02 38.51
N LEU A 165 -88.89 40.30 37.39
CA LEU A 165 -89.97 40.36 36.40
C LEU A 165 -91.26 39.67 36.89
N THR A 166 -91.15 38.51 37.55
CA THR A 166 -92.33 37.82 38.11
C THR A 166 -92.93 38.55 39.33
N ASP A 167 -92.12 39.27 40.11
CA ASP A 167 -92.62 40.15 41.18
C ASP A 167 -93.30 41.41 40.62
N ASN A 168 -93.15 41.71 39.32
CA ASN A 168 -93.86 42.79 38.63
C ASN A 168 -95.22 42.36 38.02
N ASP A 169 -95.60 41.07 38.06
CA ASP A 169 -96.96 40.62 37.78
C ASP A 169 -97.87 40.88 39.01
N GLY A 170 -98.05 42.16 39.33
CA GLY A 170 -99.39 42.74 39.48
C GLY A 170 -100.40 42.16 40.49
N THR A 171 -100.01 41.52 41.58
CA THR A 171 -100.92 41.36 42.74
C THR A 171 -100.29 41.88 44.03
N TYR A 172 -100.21 43.21 44.12
CA TYR A 172 -100.05 43.90 45.40
C TYR A 172 -101.44 44.01 46.04
N THR A 173 -101.75 43.14 47.00
CA THR A 173 -102.97 43.24 47.80
C THR A 173 -102.87 44.45 48.74
N PRO A 174 -103.83 45.39 48.74
CA PRO A 174 -103.77 46.59 49.56
C PRO A 174 -104.29 46.28 50.97
N GLU A 175 -103.58 45.45 51.73
CA GLU A 175 -103.84 45.26 53.17
C GLU A 175 -102.51 45.21 53.93
N SER A 176 -101.82 46.35 53.95
CA SER A 176 -100.71 46.60 54.87
C SER A 176 -100.65 48.10 55.13
N THR A 177 -101.27 48.50 56.24
CA THR A 177 -101.24 49.85 56.80
C THR A 177 -99.81 50.16 57.26
N ASN A 178 -99.00 50.74 56.36
CA ASN A 178 -97.89 51.65 56.66
C ASN A 178 -97.25 52.07 55.31
N PHE A 179 -97.76 53.15 54.71
CA PHE A 179 -97.16 53.72 53.50
C PHE A 179 -96.03 54.70 53.89
N PRO A 180 -94.81 54.55 53.36
CA PRO A 180 -93.79 55.60 53.41
C PRO A 180 -94.17 56.77 52.48
N PRO A 181 -93.72 58.01 52.74
CA PRO A 181 -94.02 59.19 51.92
C PRO A 181 -93.69 58.97 50.43
N GLN A 182 -94.49 59.54 49.52
CA GLN A 182 -94.36 59.38 48.05
C GLN A 182 -92.94 59.61 47.50
N ALA A 183 -92.10 60.39 48.19
CA ALA A 183 -90.69 60.57 47.88
C ALA A 183 -89.87 59.26 48.02
N GLN A 184 -90.05 58.51 49.12
CA GLN A 184 -89.37 57.22 49.33
C GLN A 184 -89.77 56.18 48.29
N ARG A 185 -91.04 56.14 47.87
CA ARG A 185 -91.51 55.24 46.81
C ARG A 185 -90.86 55.55 45.45
N ASN A 186 -90.67 56.83 45.13
CA ASN A 186 -89.98 57.25 43.91
C ASN A 186 -88.47 56.99 43.98
N ASP A 187 -87.87 57.14 45.15
CA ASP A 187 -86.46 56.82 45.38
C ASP A 187 -86.20 55.31 45.29
N ASP A 188 -87.12 54.48 45.79
CA ASP A 188 -87.06 53.01 45.66
C ASP A 188 -87.22 52.56 44.20
N ILE A 189 -88.13 53.17 43.44
CA ILE A 189 -88.28 52.90 41.99
C ILE A 189 -87.03 53.34 41.22
N ARG A 190 -86.43 54.50 41.57
CA ARG A 190 -85.16 54.95 40.96
C ARG A 190 -84.00 54.02 41.33
N ALA A 191 -83.91 53.58 42.58
CA ALA A 191 -82.90 52.62 43.01
C ALA A 191 -83.06 51.28 42.29
N LEU A 192 -84.28 50.79 42.12
CA LEU A 192 -84.58 49.58 41.36
C LEU A 192 -84.20 49.72 39.88
N THR A 193 -84.52 50.87 39.27
CA THR A 193 -84.18 51.16 37.87
C THR A 193 -82.66 51.22 37.68
N ASN A 194 -81.95 51.90 38.58
CA ASN A 194 -80.49 51.96 38.56
C ASN A 194 -79.85 50.57 38.75
N CYS A 195 -80.42 49.73 39.61
CA CYS A 195 -79.98 48.34 39.78
C CYS A 195 -80.23 47.51 38.52
N MET A 196 -81.39 47.67 37.86
CA MET A 196 -81.70 47.00 36.60
C MET A 196 -80.74 47.43 35.48
N ASP A 197 -80.45 48.72 35.36
CA ASP A 197 -79.51 49.26 34.37
C ASP A 197 -78.08 48.77 34.62
N TYR A 198 -77.65 48.70 35.89
CA TYR A 198 -76.35 48.13 36.25
C TYR A 198 -76.26 46.64 35.88
N VAL A 199 -77.29 45.85 36.19
CA VAL A 199 -77.34 44.41 35.86
C VAL A 199 -77.34 44.20 34.35
N LEU A 200 -78.10 44.98 33.59
CA LEU A 200 -78.08 44.97 32.12
C LEU A 200 -76.70 45.35 31.57
N GLY A 201 -76.06 46.35 32.16
CA GLY A 201 -74.70 46.77 31.82
C GLY A 201 -73.68 45.64 32.02
N VAL A 202 -73.70 44.97 33.17
CA VAL A 202 -72.82 43.82 33.45
C VAL A 202 -73.12 42.66 32.52
N TYR A 203 -74.39 42.32 32.29
CA TYR A 203 -74.80 41.26 31.38
C TYR A 203 -74.29 41.51 29.95
N SER A 204 -74.45 42.74 29.43
CA SER A 204 -73.99 43.09 28.09
C SER A 204 -72.46 42.99 27.93
N ARG A 205 -71.69 43.27 28.98
CA ARG A 205 -70.22 43.09 28.97
C ARG A 205 -69.87 41.61 29.02
N LEU A 206 -70.56 40.83 29.85
CA LEU A 206 -70.32 39.39 29.97
C LEU A 206 -70.57 38.67 28.64
N VAL A 207 -71.67 39.01 27.95
CA VAL A 207 -72.01 38.44 26.63
C VAL A 207 -70.95 38.80 25.59
N LYS A 208 -70.41 40.03 25.63
CA LYS A 208 -69.30 40.43 24.74
C LYS A 208 -68.02 39.64 25.05
N GLU A 209 -67.65 39.53 26.33
CA GLU A 209 -66.47 38.73 26.73
C GLU A 209 -66.62 37.26 26.33
N GLU A 210 -67.81 36.67 26.51
CA GLU A 210 -68.12 35.30 26.08
C GLU A 210 -67.94 35.13 24.56
N SER A 211 -68.45 36.06 23.75
CA SER A 211 -68.27 36.02 22.30
C SER A 211 -66.79 36.10 21.88
N THR A 212 -66.01 36.99 22.51
CA THR A 212 -64.57 37.11 22.22
C THR A 212 -63.78 35.89 22.69
N SER A 213 -64.22 35.25 23.79
CA SER A 213 -63.61 34.02 24.30
C SER A 213 -63.86 32.86 23.34
N LEU A 214 -65.07 32.75 22.78
CA LEU A 214 -65.42 31.74 21.78
C LEU A 214 -64.64 31.92 20.48
N GLU A 215 -64.45 33.15 20.01
CA GLU A 215 -63.62 33.43 18.83
C GLU A 215 -62.14 33.07 19.06
N LEU A 216 -61.60 33.38 20.26
CA LEU A 216 -60.24 32.98 20.63
C LEU A 216 -60.09 31.45 20.74
N GLU A 217 -61.08 30.76 21.27
CA GLU A 217 -61.08 29.29 21.35
C GLU A 217 -61.09 28.66 19.94
N GLN A 218 -61.93 29.17 19.04
CA GLN A 218 -61.97 28.69 17.65
C GLN A 218 -60.65 28.94 16.92
N THR A 219 -60.08 30.14 17.05
CA THR A 219 -58.78 30.45 16.42
C THR A 219 -57.67 29.57 16.98
N LEU A 220 -57.58 29.38 18.30
CA LEU A 220 -56.60 28.48 18.92
C LEU A 220 -56.78 27.03 18.47
N SER A 221 -58.02 26.52 18.42
CA SER A 221 -58.31 25.17 17.91
C SER A 221 -57.82 24.99 16.47
N THR A 222 -58.08 25.97 15.59
CA THR A 222 -57.61 25.87 14.19
C THR A 222 -56.09 25.92 14.09
N THR A 223 -55.41 26.74 14.92
CA THR A 223 -53.94 26.77 14.93
C THR A 223 -53.33 25.47 15.45
N TYR A 224 -53.95 24.87 16.47
CA TYR A 224 -53.55 23.56 16.99
C TYR A 224 -53.72 22.45 15.96
N ASP A 225 -54.87 22.40 15.27
CA ASP A 225 -55.13 21.40 14.24
C ASP A 225 -54.15 21.53 13.06
N ASN A 226 -53.83 22.77 12.66
CA ASN A 226 -52.86 23.03 11.60
C ASN A 226 -51.44 22.62 12.01
N ALA A 227 -51.02 22.93 13.24
CA ALA A 227 -49.72 22.51 13.77
C ALA A 227 -49.63 20.98 13.86
N THR A 228 -50.71 20.32 14.31
CA THR A 228 -50.78 18.85 14.41
C THR A 228 -50.69 18.19 13.04
N ARG A 229 -51.37 18.73 12.02
CA ARG A 229 -51.26 18.25 10.63
C ARG A 229 -49.86 18.46 10.08
N SER A 230 -49.28 19.66 10.24
CA SER A 230 -47.91 19.93 9.79
C SER A 230 -46.89 19.00 10.44
N PHE A 231 -47.07 18.67 11.73
CA PHE A 231 -46.21 17.70 12.42
C PHE A 231 -46.40 16.28 11.87
N ALA A 232 -47.63 15.86 11.60
CA ALA A 232 -47.91 14.56 11.00
C ALA A 232 -47.27 14.45 9.60
N ASP A 233 -47.40 15.48 8.77
CA ASP A 233 -46.82 15.53 7.44
C ASP A 233 -45.28 15.48 7.51
N ALA A 234 -44.66 16.28 8.37
CA ALA A 234 -43.21 16.25 8.59
C ALA A 234 -42.74 14.87 9.08
N LYS A 235 -43.48 14.25 10.00
CA LYS A 235 -43.17 12.89 10.50
C LYS A 235 -43.23 11.86 9.39
N THR A 236 -44.26 11.88 8.55
CA THR A 236 -44.38 10.93 7.42
C THR A 236 -43.26 11.12 6.39
N ALA A 237 -42.91 12.38 6.07
CA ALA A 237 -41.78 12.69 5.20
C ALA A 237 -40.46 12.15 5.77
N HIS A 238 -40.22 12.37 7.07
CA HIS A 238 -39.04 11.82 7.73
C HIS A 238 -39.01 10.29 7.73
N MET A 239 -40.13 9.61 8.01
CA MET A 239 -40.18 8.15 7.93
C MET A 239 -39.87 7.63 6.52
N ALA A 240 -40.34 8.31 5.47
CA ALA A 240 -40.00 7.96 4.10
C ALA A 240 -38.49 8.12 3.81
N THR A 241 -37.87 9.20 4.31
CA THR A 241 -36.42 9.39 4.17
C THR A 241 -35.61 8.33 4.94
N VAL A 242 -36.06 7.94 6.12
CA VAL A 242 -35.41 6.89 6.93
C VAL A 242 -35.51 5.54 6.21
N ALA A 243 -36.69 5.18 5.71
CA ALA A 243 -36.87 3.94 4.94
C ALA A 243 -35.97 3.91 3.67
N GLY A 244 -35.82 5.05 2.99
CA GLY A 244 -34.90 5.16 1.84
C GLY A 244 -33.43 4.98 2.23
N LEU A 245 -33.02 5.52 3.38
CA LEU A 245 -31.67 5.32 3.92
C LEU A 245 -31.45 3.87 4.37
N GLU A 246 -32.41 3.25 5.04
CA GLU A 246 -32.34 1.84 5.45
C GLU A 246 -32.18 0.92 4.23
N GLN A 247 -32.90 1.18 3.14
CA GLN A 247 -32.74 0.43 1.89
C GLN A 247 -31.34 0.62 1.28
N GLN A 248 -30.78 1.83 1.33
CA GLN A 248 -29.42 2.08 0.87
C GLN A 248 -28.38 1.35 1.73
N VAL A 249 -28.55 1.36 3.06
CA VAL A 249 -27.66 0.62 3.97
C VAL A 249 -27.71 -0.88 3.67
N ALA A 250 -28.91 -1.47 3.52
CA ALA A 250 -29.05 -2.87 3.17
C ALA A 250 -28.38 -3.22 1.82
N SER A 251 -28.47 -2.34 0.82
CA SER A 251 -27.79 -2.53 -0.47
C SER A 251 -26.26 -2.50 -0.36
N LEU A 252 -25.72 -1.62 0.49
CA LEU A 252 -24.29 -1.52 0.74
C LEU A 252 -23.77 -2.70 1.55
N GLU A 253 -24.55 -3.21 2.51
CA GLU A 253 -24.22 -4.42 3.26
C GLU A 253 -24.11 -5.64 2.34
N MET A 254 -25.04 -5.81 1.41
CA MET A 254 -24.96 -6.86 0.39
C MET A 254 -23.72 -6.73 -0.51
N GLU A 255 -23.34 -5.50 -0.89
CA GLU A 255 -22.14 -5.26 -1.69
C GLU A 255 -20.86 -5.57 -0.90
N ILE A 256 -20.83 -5.22 0.39
CA ILE A 256 -19.72 -5.58 1.30
C ILE A 256 -19.59 -7.09 1.40
N ASP A 257 -20.69 -7.82 1.62
CA ASP A 257 -20.67 -9.29 1.72
C ASP A 257 -20.21 -9.96 0.42
N ALA A 258 -20.59 -9.42 -0.74
CA ALA A 258 -20.10 -9.91 -2.02
C ALA A 258 -18.59 -9.66 -2.20
N LEU A 259 -18.10 -8.50 -1.76
CA LEU A 259 -16.69 -8.14 -1.84
C LEU A 259 -15.82 -8.95 -0.86
N THR A 260 -16.31 -9.22 0.35
CA THR A 260 -15.60 -10.06 1.33
C THR A 260 -15.47 -11.49 0.82
N LEU A 261 -16.55 -12.07 0.30
CA LEU A 261 -16.52 -13.42 -0.28
C LEU A 261 -15.55 -13.49 -1.48
N LYS A 262 -15.54 -12.46 -2.34
CA LYS A 262 -14.57 -12.36 -3.43
C LYS A 262 -13.14 -12.26 -2.92
N GLN A 263 -12.89 -11.47 -1.88
CA GLN A 263 -11.58 -11.33 -1.27
C GLN A 263 -11.09 -12.67 -0.68
N GLU A 264 -11.96 -13.41 -0.01
CA GLU A 264 -11.64 -14.75 0.51
C GLU A 264 -11.30 -15.72 -0.61
N SER A 265 -12.07 -15.73 -1.71
CA SER A 265 -11.78 -16.59 -2.86
C SER A 265 -10.40 -16.28 -3.51
N LEU A 266 -10.08 -14.99 -3.68
CA LEU A 266 -8.78 -14.58 -4.22
C LEU A 266 -7.63 -14.91 -3.25
N ARG A 267 -7.89 -14.85 -1.95
CA ARG A 267 -6.93 -15.26 -0.94
C ARG A 267 -6.64 -16.75 -1.01
N THR A 268 -7.67 -17.60 -1.11
CA THR A 268 -7.49 -19.05 -1.25
C THR A 268 -6.78 -19.40 -2.55
N ASP A 269 -7.08 -18.71 -3.64
CA ASP A 269 -6.39 -18.91 -4.92
C ASP A 269 -4.91 -18.54 -4.81
N ASN A 270 -4.59 -17.40 -4.17
CA ASN A 270 -3.21 -16.99 -3.94
C ASN A 270 -2.44 -17.98 -3.06
N GLU A 271 -3.05 -18.50 -2.00
CA GLU A 271 -2.44 -19.53 -1.14
C GLU A 271 -2.15 -20.81 -1.94
N LEU A 272 -3.06 -21.21 -2.84
CA LEU A 272 -2.88 -22.35 -3.72
C LEU A 272 -1.79 -22.11 -4.79
N PHE A 273 -1.69 -20.90 -5.33
CA PHE A 273 -0.60 -20.51 -6.24
C PHE A 273 0.76 -20.54 -5.53
N LEU A 274 0.85 -20.01 -4.32
CA LEU A 274 2.08 -20.06 -3.53
C LEU A 274 2.50 -21.51 -3.23
N PHE A 275 1.55 -22.37 -2.89
CA PHE A 275 1.82 -23.79 -2.69
C PHE A 275 2.36 -24.47 -3.96
N LYS A 276 1.73 -24.23 -5.12
CA LYS A 276 2.22 -24.73 -6.42
C LYS A 276 3.62 -24.21 -6.75
N LEU A 277 3.88 -22.93 -6.49
CA LEU A 277 5.18 -22.32 -6.75
C LEU A 277 6.26 -22.90 -5.83
N HIS A 278 5.95 -23.17 -4.56
CA HIS A 278 6.85 -23.87 -3.66
C HIS A 278 7.14 -25.30 -4.13
N ALA A 279 6.11 -26.04 -4.56
CA ALA A 279 6.28 -27.39 -5.09
C ALA A 279 7.23 -27.41 -6.31
N HIS A 280 7.01 -26.51 -7.28
CA HIS A 280 7.91 -26.38 -8.43
C HIS A 280 9.33 -25.95 -8.04
N THR A 281 9.47 -25.07 -7.05
CA THR A 281 10.79 -24.67 -6.54
C THR A 281 11.53 -25.87 -5.94
N GLN A 282 10.81 -26.74 -5.23
CA GLN A 282 11.36 -27.97 -4.66
C GLN A 282 11.72 -28.99 -5.74
N GLU A 283 10.89 -29.16 -6.77
CA GLU A 283 11.21 -29.98 -7.95
C GLU A 283 12.48 -29.49 -8.65
N ILE A 284 12.60 -28.18 -8.90
CA ILE A 284 13.79 -27.57 -9.51
C ILE A 284 15.02 -27.83 -8.64
N SER A 285 14.91 -27.67 -7.33
CA SER A 285 16.02 -27.97 -6.41
C SER A 285 16.41 -29.45 -6.45
N GLY A 286 15.44 -30.36 -6.59
CA GLY A 286 15.69 -31.80 -6.75
C GLY A 286 16.41 -32.11 -8.07
N VAL A 287 15.95 -31.51 -9.18
CA VAL A 287 16.60 -31.63 -10.49
C VAL A 287 18.02 -31.08 -10.45
N GLN A 288 18.24 -29.91 -9.84
CA GLN A 288 19.58 -29.34 -9.66
C GLN A 288 20.50 -30.27 -8.87
N GLY A 289 20.00 -30.90 -7.80
CA GLY A 289 20.75 -31.91 -7.06
C GLY A 289 21.11 -33.14 -7.91
N ALA A 290 20.15 -33.64 -8.70
CA ALA A 290 20.38 -34.76 -9.60
C ALA A 290 21.42 -34.44 -10.70
N VAL A 291 21.33 -33.25 -11.29
CA VAL A 291 22.30 -32.75 -12.29
C VAL A 291 23.69 -32.64 -11.66
N LYS A 292 23.80 -32.09 -10.44
CA LYS A 292 25.08 -32.01 -9.74
C LYS A 292 25.70 -33.41 -9.51
N ASN A 293 24.92 -34.36 -9.02
CA ASN A 293 25.39 -35.73 -8.81
C ASN A 293 25.81 -36.41 -10.12
N LEU A 294 25.09 -36.16 -11.22
CA LEU A 294 25.47 -36.64 -12.55
C LEU A 294 26.80 -36.05 -13.00
N LEU A 295 27.00 -34.75 -12.84
CA LEU A 295 28.26 -34.08 -13.16
C LEU A 295 29.44 -34.65 -12.35
N GLU A 296 29.26 -34.89 -11.05
CA GLU A 296 30.28 -35.52 -10.20
C GLU A 296 30.63 -36.94 -10.65
N ARG A 297 29.64 -37.75 -11.06
CA ARG A 297 29.89 -39.10 -11.59
C ARG A 297 30.59 -39.08 -12.95
N ILE A 298 30.21 -38.15 -13.83
CA ILE A 298 30.87 -37.97 -15.13
C ILE A 298 32.32 -37.54 -14.92
N ALA A 299 32.58 -36.61 -14.00
CA ALA A 299 33.94 -36.18 -13.68
C ALA A 299 34.83 -37.35 -13.23
N ALA A 300 34.32 -38.24 -12.37
CA ALA A 300 35.06 -39.44 -11.94
C ALA A 300 35.37 -40.39 -13.11
N VAL A 301 34.42 -40.61 -14.01
CA VAL A 301 34.63 -41.47 -15.20
C VAL A 301 35.63 -40.86 -16.18
N VAL A 302 35.59 -39.53 -16.35
CA VAL A 302 36.55 -38.79 -17.20
C VAL A 302 37.95 -38.89 -16.62
N GLU A 303 38.11 -38.73 -15.29
CA GLU A 303 39.38 -38.90 -14.61
C GLU A 303 39.93 -40.33 -14.73
N GLU A 304 39.09 -41.35 -14.57
CA GLU A 304 39.46 -42.75 -14.81
C GLU A 304 39.91 -43.00 -16.26
N ARG A 305 39.21 -42.43 -17.24
CA ARG A 305 39.57 -42.51 -18.66
C ARG A 305 40.92 -41.84 -18.94
N HIS A 306 41.16 -40.64 -18.40
CA HIS A 306 42.43 -39.92 -18.56
C HIS A 306 43.60 -40.70 -17.95
N ASN A 307 43.41 -41.23 -16.74
CA ASN A 307 44.41 -42.08 -16.09
C ASN A 307 44.69 -43.36 -16.90
N PHE A 308 43.65 -44.01 -17.44
CA PHE A 308 43.82 -45.21 -18.27
C PHE A 308 44.56 -44.93 -19.59
N LEU A 309 44.23 -43.82 -20.27
CA LEU A 309 44.87 -43.45 -21.54
C LEU A 309 46.31 -42.99 -21.35
N THR A 310 46.62 -42.29 -20.26
CA THR A 310 47.99 -41.85 -19.92
C THR A 310 48.90 -43.02 -19.54
N GLU A 311 48.38 -44.03 -18.85
CA GLU A 311 49.15 -45.24 -18.52
C GLU A 311 49.53 -46.06 -19.76
N ARG A 312 48.66 -46.10 -20.77
CA ARG A 312 48.85 -46.82 -22.04
C ARG A 312 49.52 -46.02 -23.15
N ALA A 313 49.68 -44.71 -22.97
CA ALA A 313 50.30 -43.85 -23.97
C ALA A 313 51.70 -44.34 -24.33
N SER A 314 51.95 -44.50 -25.64
CA SER A 314 53.27 -44.87 -26.11
C SER A 314 54.24 -43.69 -25.92
N ILE A 315 55.55 -43.97 -25.88
CA ILE A 315 56.55 -42.91 -25.70
C ILE A 315 56.54 -41.92 -26.87
N SER A 316 56.14 -42.36 -28.07
CA SER A 316 55.90 -41.48 -29.21
C SER A 316 54.72 -40.52 -29.00
N ASP A 317 53.64 -40.99 -28.36
CA ASP A 317 52.45 -40.17 -28.09
C ASP A 317 52.75 -39.12 -27.00
N LEU A 318 53.50 -39.51 -25.97
CA LEU A 318 53.91 -38.62 -24.87
C LEU A 318 54.84 -37.48 -25.34
N LEU A 319 55.57 -37.70 -26.43
CA LEU A 319 56.52 -36.71 -26.96
C LEU A 319 55.92 -35.87 -28.11
N GLY A 320 54.72 -36.19 -28.59
CA GLY A 320 54.09 -35.48 -29.71
C GLY A 320 54.84 -35.61 -31.04
N GLY A 321 55.67 -36.65 -31.18
CA GLY A 321 56.64 -36.82 -32.27
C GLY A 321 58.08 -36.97 -31.75
N VAL A 322 58.83 -37.91 -32.31
CA VAL A 322 60.20 -38.19 -31.84
C VAL A 322 61.19 -37.22 -32.49
N SER A 323 61.92 -36.46 -31.67
CA SER A 323 63.03 -35.64 -32.16
C SER A 323 64.16 -36.54 -32.69
N PRO A 324 64.69 -36.29 -33.90
CA PRO A 324 65.71 -37.14 -34.53
C PRO A 324 66.99 -37.28 -33.68
N ALA A 325 67.34 -36.25 -32.90
CA ALA A 325 68.51 -36.28 -32.01
C ALA A 325 68.32 -37.23 -30.81
N LEU A 326 67.10 -37.31 -30.26
CA LEU A 326 66.77 -38.24 -29.17
C LEU A 326 66.76 -39.69 -29.68
N GLN A 327 66.25 -39.88 -30.89
CA GLN A 327 66.17 -41.18 -31.55
C GLN A 327 67.56 -41.75 -31.84
N GLU A 328 68.50 -40.91 -32.30
CA GLU A 328 69.89 -41.30 -32.52
C GLU A 328 70.61 -41.71 -31.22
N GLN A 329 70.34 -41.02 -30.11
CA GLN A 329 70.89 -41.39 -28.80
C GLN A 329 70.32 -42.72 -28.29
N VAL A 330 69.02 -42.92 -28.44
CA VAL A 330 68.35 -44.18 -28.04
C VAL A 330 68.80 -45.35 -28.91
N GLU A 331 69.01 -45.13 -30.21
CA GLU A 331 69.55 -46.12 -31.14
C GLU A 331 71.00 -46.48 -30.81
N LYS A 332 71.85 -45.51 -30.45
CA LYS A 332 73.21 -45.79 -29.93
C LYS A 332 73.16 -46.71 -28.71
N TYR A 333 72.32 -46.40 -27.72
CA TYR A 333 72.15 -47.24 -26.53
C TYR A 333 71.56 -48.63 -26.84
N TYR A 334 70.62 -48.72 -27.79
CA TYR A 334 70.02 -49.98 -28.21
C TYR A 334 71.03 -50.90 -28.92
N MET A 335 71.89 -50.32 -29.76
CA MET A 335 72.96 -51.02 -30.46
C MET A 335 74.09 -51.46 -29.50
N GLU A 336 74.45 -50.61 -28.53
CA GLU A 336 75.39 -50.95 -27.45
C GLU A 336 74.87 -52.09 -26.56
N ALA A 337 73.56 -52.12 -26.29
CA ALA A 337 72.90 -53.19 -25.55
C ALA A 337 72.66 -54.48 -26.37
N LYS A 338 73.10 -54.53 -27.64
CA LYS A 338 72.93 -55.67 -28.57
C LYS A 338 71.48 -56.19 -28.65
N GLY A 339 70.49 -55.30 -28.54
CA GLY A 339 69.08 -55.66 -28.65
C GLY A 339 68.50 -56.51 -27.50
N LEU A 340 69.23 -56.67 -26.38
CA LEU A 340 68.72 -57.39 -25.20
C LEU A 340 67.70 -56.59 -24.36
N VAL A 341 67.61 -55.27 -24.59
CA VAL A 341 66.74 -54.35 -23.86
C VAL A 341 65.69 -53.79 -24.82
N ASN A 342 64.43 -53.72 -24.37
CA ASN A 342 63.35 -53.21 -25.20
C ASN A 342 63.53 -51.70 -25.47
N LYS A 343 63.14 -51.20 -26.65
CA LYS A 343 63.34 -49.79 -27.03
C LYS A 343 62.69 -48.83 -26.03
N ASP A 344 61.55 -49.20 -25.45
CA ASP A 344 60.86 -48.41 -24.44
C ASP A 344 61.64 -48.29 -23.11
N GLU A 345 62.45 -49.30 -22.76
CA GLU A 345 63.35 -49.23 -21.61
C GLU A 345 64.59 -48.37 -21.89
N CYS A 346 65.06 -48.34 -23.14
CA CYS A 346 66.12 -47.43 -23.57
C CYS A 346 65.66 -45.97 -23.48
N PHE A 347 64.43 -45.66 -23.93
CA PHE A 347 63.84 -44.32 -23.75
C PHE A 347 63.69 -43.96 -22.26
N LYS A 348 63.26 -44.91 -21.40
CA LYS A 348 63.19 -44.70 -19.95
C LYS A 348 64.53 -44.38 -19.30
N ARG A 349 65.62 -44.97 -19.79
CA ARG A 349 66.97 -44.70 -19.28
C ARG A 349 67.57 -43.39 -19.78
N VAL A 350 67.29 -43.01 -21.03
CA VAL A 350 67.80 -41.76 -21.64
C VAL A 350 67.05 -40.54 -21.11
N LEU A 351 65.72 -40.61 -21.01
CA LEU A 351 64.89 -39.49 -20.53
C LEU A 351 64.85 -39.40 -18.99
N GLY A 352 65.03 -40.53 -18.30
CA GLY A 352 64.88 -40.63 -16.85
C GLY A 352 63.42 -40.81 -16.41
N SER A 353 63.21 -41.54 -15.31
CA SER A 353 61.87 -41.87 -14.80
C SER A 353 61.07 -40.64 -14.35
N GLY A 354 61.73 -39.62 -13.79
CA GLY A 354 61.08 -38.38 -13.34
C GLY A 354 60.58 -37.49 -14.48
N LEU A 355 61.32 -37.42 -15.59
CA LEU A 355 60.89 -36.64 -16.77
C LEU A 355 59.70 -37.33 -17.46
N LEU A 356 59.73 -38.66 -17.57
CA LEU A 356 58.62 -39.43 -18.14
C LEU A 356 57.33 -39.34 -17.31
N ALA A 357 57.44 -39.29 -15.97
CA ALA A 357 56.29 -39.05 -15.11
C ALA A 357 55.66 -37.67 -15.41
N ARG A 358 56.49 -36.62 -15.52
CA ARG A 358 56.02 -35.28 -15.89
C ARG A 358 55.41 -35.22 -17.29
N LEU A 359 55.99 -35.93 -18.26
CA LEU A 359 55.41 -36.01 -19.62
C LEU A 359 54.06 -36.71 -19.63
N ARG A 360 53.85 -37.70 -18.76
CA ARG A 360 52.53 -38.33 -18.56
C ARG A 360 51.53 -37.37 -17.91
N ASP A 361 51.95 -36.59 -16.93
CA ASP A 361 51.10 -35.56 -16.31
C ASP A 361 50.70 -34.48 -17.34
N ILE A 362 51.64 -34.06 -18.20
CA ILE A 362 51.39 -33.11 -19.29
C ILE A 362 50.44 -33.72 -20.33
N TYR A 363 50.60 -35.00 -20.69
CA TYR A 363 49.70 -35.68 -21.59
C TYR A 363 48.28 -35.84 -21.00
N CYS A 364 48.17 -36.10 -19.69
CA CYS A 364 46.90 -36.13 -18.96
C CYS A 364 46.18 -34.77 -19.02
N LEU A 365 46.94 -33.69 -18.80
CA LEU A 365 46.43 -32.32 -18.95
C LEU A 365 46.00 -32.02 -20.40
N GLY A 366 46.73 -32.55 -21.39
CA GLY A 366 46.36 -32.44 -22.81
C GLY A 366 45.00 -33.06 -23.09
N LEU A 367 44.77 -34.29 -22.63
CA LEU A 367 43.47 -34.98 -22.76
C LEU A 367 42.33 -34.21 -22.07
N ALA A 368 42.61 -33.66 -20.88
CA ALA A 368 41.62 -32.85 -20.17
C ALA A 368 41.27 -31.54 -20.90
N LEU A 369 42.26 -30.92 -21.57
CA LEU A 369 42.05 -29.72 -22.38
C LEU A 369 41.29 -30.02 -23.68
N GLU A 370 41.56 -31.16 -24.33
CA GLU A 370 40.82 -31.60 -25.51
C GLU A 370 39.35 -31.88 -25.18
N ASP A 371 39.08 -32.63 -24.11
CA ASP A 371 37.70 -32.88 -23.64
C ASP A 371 37.01 -31.55 -23.24
N ALA A 372 37.74 -30.59 -22.66
CA ALA A 372 37.20 -29.27 -22.33
C ALA A 372 36.86 -28.43 -23.59
N ASP A 373 37.69 -28.47 -24.63
CA ASP A 373 37.43 -27.79 -25.90
C ASP A 373 36.23 -28.41 -26.64
N GLU A 374 36.10 -29.74 -26.58
CA GLU A 374 34.93 -30.45 -27.13
C GLU A 374 33.64 -30.09 -26.37
N LEU A 375 33.68 -30.00 -25.04
CA LEU A 375 32.55 -29.51 -24.25
C LEU A 375 32.16 -28.07 -24.58
N VAL A 376 33.15 -27.19 -24.77
CA VAL A 376 32.90 -25.80 -25.19
C VAL A 376 32.25 -25.75 -26.58
N ARG A 377 32.67 -26.60 -27.53
CA ARG A 377 32.03 -26.74 -28.84
C ARG A 377 30.58 -27.21 -28.73
N ILE A 378 30.32 -28.27 -27.96
CA ILE A 378 28.96 -28.83 -27.79
C ILE A 378 28.02 -27.78 -27.17
N VAL A 379 28.50 -27.02 -26.18
CA VAL A 379 27.71 -25.94 -25.56
C VAL A 379 27.49 -24.78 -26.55
N ALA A 380 28.50 -24.41 -27.34
CA ALA A 380 28.37 -23.37 -28.35
C ALA A 380 27.37 -23.75 -29.46
N GLU A 381 27.36 -25.00 -29.90
CA GLU A 381 26.42 -25.52 -30.90
C GLU A 381 25.00 -25.65 -30.32
N GLY A 382 24.85 -26.07 -29.06
CA GLY A 382 23.54 -26.19 -28.40
C GLY A 382 22.83 -24.87 -28.10
N PHE A 383 23.56 -23.75 -28.06
CA PHE A 383 23.00 -22.39 -27.91
C PHE A 383 22.84 -21.64 -29.24
N GLY A 384 23.36 -22.17 -30.35
CA GLY A 384 23.30 -21.53 -31.68
C GLY A 384 21.95 -21.65 -32.41
N ASP A 385 21.09 -22.59 -32.01
CA ASP A 385 19.80 -22.90 -32.66
C ASP A 385 18.56 -22.52 -31.80
N ARG A 386 18.66 -21.48 -30.97
CA ARG A 386 17.49 -20.87 -30.31
C ARG A 386 17.39 -19.37 -30.48
#